data_AF-A0A0L1KJA2-F1
#
_entry.id   AF-A0A0L1KJA2-F1
#
_cell.length_a   1.000
_cell.length_b   1.000
_cell.length_c   1.000
_cell.angle_alpha   90.00
_cell.angle_beta   90.00
_cell.angle_gamma   90.00
#
_symmetry.space_group_name_H-M   'P 1'
#
loop_
_entity.id
_entity.type
_entity.pdbx_description
1 polymer ?
#
loop_
_entity_poly.entity_id
_entity_poly.type
_entity_poly.pdbx_seq_one_letter_code
_entity_poly.pdbx_strand_id
1 'polypeptide(L)'
;MRPAYLLRCAANTPPPGEPAKPTPGFLKSLAAWIRQDSFDEEGLRTIMDVYRSQESTKPAKGVSLWYGIPEGAREKILFQSIGDHTFKLCPVRYPKSDVVRSQLYRYYAGAKIPLTIEKIESTRALVNGMSNKEKMTFLACAAQVESQFLSQAFQSPKSGVNYAAFERMLYPKYLPSFREATGTFRLPTQWRYSPEDFLTLENIARYPLDRVDQMKGDTVSLSFEEWHSLLFNYHLPITPLQYYFLTTDTSILYTREFIDEFAEYLRQRCRRIGPKAQPIVDVMSSNGRLAYHLNQTGRIPVPVIPCHEKPNRNFYLMKIPRDVQSEFELPAPRALDVAKALAEYRPNIVICQDMPKLKDLSRQFRAEGSVCEYILMGVPMSYICGHPWYTWGITGNKPKDDKSTKPHHVASGFRMRQLNHISRWLIERHDSNVATGFGQVVSFVKNTAAHSLGERLRHAFARVQKF
;
A
#
# COMPACT_ATOMS: atom_id res chain seq x y z
N MET A 1 21.11 8.62 36.95
CA MET A 1 20.42 7.77 37.96
C MET A 1 19.00 7.48 37.47
N ARG A 2 18.42 6.32 37.80
CA ARG A 2 16.97 6.04 37.70
C ARG A 2 16.35 6.07 39.11
N PRO A 3 15.05 6.32 39.23
CA PRO A 3 14.12 5.31 39.77
C PRO A 3 12.74 5.32 39.04
N ALA A 4 11.69 4.58 39.40
CA ALA A 4 11.45 3.16 39.71
C ALA A 4 10.05 2.98 40.36
N TYR A 5 9.10 2.33 39.66
CA TYR A 5 8.01 1.40 40.13
C TYR A 5 6.94 1.74 41.23
N LEU A 6 5.67 1.29 40.96
CA LEU A 6 4.53 0.93 41.88
C LEU A 6 3.62 2.08 42.45
N LEU A 7 2.32 1.95 42.84
CA LEU A 7 1.35 0.82 43.07
C LEU A 7 -0.18 1.23 42.93
N ARG A 8 -1.13 0.36 43.35
CA ARG A 8 -2.65 0.34 43.20
C ARG A 8 -3.44 1.46 43.99
N CYS A 9 -4.77 1.72 43.90
CA CYS A 9 -5.98 0.85 44.02
C CYS A 9 -7.35 1.57 43.72
N ALA A 10 -8.42 0.80 43.37
CA ALA A 10 -9.90 0.91 43.62
C ALA A 10 -10.68 2.28 43.60
N ALA A 11 -12.02 2.40 43.47
CA ALA A 11 -13.15 1.68 42.84
C ALA A 11 -14.44 2.53 43.03
N ASN A 12 -15.44 2.49 42.11
CA ASN A 12 -16.91 2.69 42.35
C ASN A 12 -17.71 2.88 41.04
N THR A 13 -19.01 2.55 41.03
CA THR A 13 -19.91 2.67 39.86
C THR A 13 -21.33 3.13 40.27
N PRO A 14 -21.95 4.12 39.59
CA PRO A 14 -23.39 4.45 39.73
C PRO A 14 -24.27 3.79 38.63
N PRO A 15 -25.62 3.83 38.77
CA PRO A 15 -26.59 3.04 37.97
C PRO A 15 -26.98 3.68 36.61
N PRO A 16 -27.76 2.98 35.74
CA PRO A 16 -27.96 3.39 34.35
C PRO A 16 -29.09 4.42 34.14
N GLY A 17 -28.94 5.24 33.10
CA GLY A 17 -29.98 6.07 32.49
C GLY A 17 -29.93 5.96 30.97
N GLU A 18 -31.05 6.21 30.29
CA GLU A 18 -31.19 6.02 28.84
C GLU A 18 -30.39 7.06 28.00
N PRO A 19 -29.89 6.68 26.81
CA PRO A 19 -29.03 7.56 25.99
C PRO A 19 -29.82 8.56 25.12
N ALA A 20 -29.29 9.77 25.00
CA ALA A 20 -29.77 10.77 24.06
C ALA A 20 -29.32 10.48 22.61
N LYS A 21 -30.17 10.82 21.62
CA LYS A 21 -29.84 10.71 20.18
C LYS A 21 -29.04 11.94 19.71
N PRO A 22 -28.12 11.78 18.72
CA PRO A 22 -27.36 12.90 18.18
C PRO A 22 -28.30 13.91 17.50
N THR A 23 -28.09 15.20 17.78
CA THR A 23 -28.95 16.27 17.27
C THR A 23 -28.62 16.63 15.81
N PRO A 24 -29.60 17.08 15.00
CA PRO A 24 -29.36 17.46 13.60
C PRO A 24 -28.29 18.54 13.38
N GLY A 25 -27.99 19.36 14.39
CA GLY A 25 -26.91 20.34 14.35
C GLY A 25 -25.52 19.72 14.16
N PHE A 26 -25.24 18.58 14.80
CA PHE A 26 -23.95 17.87 14.73
C PHE A 26 -23.59 17.47 13.29
N LEU A 27 -24.53 16.86 12.57
CA LEU A 27 -24.35 16.47 11.17
C LEU A 27 -24.18 17.70 10.26
N LYS A 28 -24.80 18.83 10.62
CA LYS A 28 -24.67 20.10 9.89
C LYS A 28 -23.28 20.71 10.07
N SER A 29 -22.72 20.69 11.29
CA SER A 29 -21.37 21.20 11.57
C SER A 29 -20.28 20.37 10.89
N LEU A 30 -20.32 19.04 10.97
CA LEU A 30 -19.35 18.18 10.26
C LEU A 30 -19.43 18.35 8.74
N ALA A 31 -20.66 18.47 8.19
CA ALA A 31 -20.86 18.70 6.77
C ALA A 31 -20.58 20.14 6.30
N ALA A 32 -20.48 21.12 7.21
CA ALA A 32 -20.03 22.49 6.94
C ALA A 32 -18.49 22.57 6.99
N TRP A 33 -17.88 21.93 7.98
CA TRP A 33 -16.42 21.84 8.15
C TRP A 33 -15.75 21.14 6.95
N ILE A 34 -16.33 20.04 6.45
CA ILE A 34 -15.89 19.37 5.21
C ILE A 34 -15.96 20.28 3.96
N ARG A 35 -16.68 21.42 4.00
CA ARG A 35 -16.81 22.38 2.87
C ARG A 35 -15.94 23.63 3.03
N GLN A 36 -15.17 23.77 4.10
CA GLN A 36 -14.45 25.02 4.40
C GLN A 36 -12.99 25.04 3.94
N ASP A 37 -12.48 23.96 3.34
CA ASP A 37 -11.12 23.84 2.75
C ASP A 37 -9.94 24.22 3.68
N SER A 38 -10.18 24.37 4.99
CA SER A 38 -9.19 24.70 6.01
C SER A 38 -9.16 23.66 7.13
N PHE A 39 -8.03 22.99 7.32
CA PHE A 39 -7.85 21.94 8.34
C PHE A 39 -7.00 22.46 9.50
N ASP A 40 -7.64 22.88 10.59
CA ASP A 40 -6.99 23.52 11.74
C ASP A 40 -6.97 22.64 13.01
N GLU A 41 -6.30 23.16 14.05
CA GLU A 41 -6.16 22.48 15.34
C GLU A 41 -7.50 22.30 16.07
N GLU A 42 -8.45 23.24 15.86
CA GLU A 42 -9.76 23.22 16.50
C GLU A 42 -10.70 22.20 15.85
N GLY A 43 -10.63 22.02 14.52
CA GLY A 43 -11.28 20.91 13.82
C GLY A 43 -10.76 19.55 14.28
N LEU A 44 -9.44 19.39 14.43
CA LEU A 44 -8.85 18.14 14.94
C LEU A 44 -9.26 17.87 16.39
N ARG A 45 -9.22 18.88 17.28
CA ARG A 45 -9.72 18.77 18.66
C ARG A 45 -11.20 18.43 18.69
N THR A 46 -12.02 19.10 17.88
CA THR A 46 -13.46 18.83 17.79
C THR A 46 -13.76 17.37 17.43
N ILE A 47 -13.03 16.79 16.46
CA ILE A 47 -13.16 15.36 16.13
C ILE A 47 -12.78 14.47 17.34
N MET A 48 -11.67 14.77 18.00
CA MET A 48 -11.17 13.99 19.14
C MET A 48 -12.06 14.11 20.38
N ASP A 49 -12.64 15.29 20.64
CA ASP A 49 -13.48 15.56 21.81
C ASP A 49 -14.92 15.08 21.59
N VAL A 50 -15.44 15.12 20.35
CA VAL A 50 -16.64 14.36 19.96
C VAL A 50 -16.44 12.87 20.24
N TYR A 51 -15.30 12.29 19.85
CA TYR A 51 -15.00 10.88 20.11
C TYR A 51 -14.93 10.58 21.62
N ARG A 52 -14.22 11.42 22.40
CA ARG A 52 -14.12 11.29 23.86
C ARG A 52 -15.47 11.41 24.56
N SER A 53 -16.35 12.31 24.11
CA SER A 53 -17.70 12.46 24.69
C SER A 53 -18.53 11.18 24.56
N GLN A 54 -18.36 10.43 23.45
CA GLN A 54 -19.03 9.16 23.21
C GLN A 54 -18.41 7.96 23.96
N GLU A 55 -17.17 8.06 24.48
CA GLU A 55 -16.59 7.02 25.36
C GLU A 55 -17.15 7.06 26.79
N SER A 56 -17.84 8.14 27.20
CA SER A 56 -18.46 8.25 28.53
C SER A 56 -19.60 7.24 28.74
N THR A 57 -20.24 6.77 27.67
CA THR A 57 -21.24 5.71 27.68
C THR A 57 -20.58 4.34 27.50
N LYS A 58 -20.57 3.51 28.57
CA LYS A 58 -20.06 2.13 28.49
C LYS A 58 -20.83 1.32 27.44
N PRO A 59 -20.17 0.69 26.44
CA PRO A 59 -20.85 -0.20 25.51
C PRO A 59 -21.32 -1.47 26.22
N ALA A 60 -22.54 -1.92 25.90
CA ALA A 60 -23.08 -3.17 26.42
C ALA A 60 -22.26 -4.37 25.92
N LYS A 61 -22.06 -5.38 26.79
CA LYS A 61 -21.45 -6.66 26.39
C LYS A 61 -22.29 -7.28 25.26
N GLY A 62 -21.67 -7.45 24.08
CA GLY A 62 -22.33 -7.99 22.88
C GLY A 62 -22.61 -6.96 21.78
N VAL A 63 -22.44 -5.65 22.04
CA VAL A 63 -22.64 -4.60 21.04
C VAL A 63 -21.29 -4.10 20.50
N SER A 64 -21.05 -4.30 19.20
CA SER A 64 -19.92 -3.70 18.49
C SER A 64 -20.16 -2.19 18.28
N LEU A 65 -19.09 -1.39 18.23
CA LEU A 65 -19.18 0.06 18.01
C LEU A 65 -19.69 0.36 16.58
N TRP A 66 -21.00 0.53 16.44
CA TRP A 66 -21.65 1.02 15.22
C TRP A 66 -22.15 2.45 15.43
N TYR A 67 -21.56 3.39 14.69
CA TYR A 67 -22.07 4.76 14.59
C TYR A 67 -23.51 4.76 14.05
N GLY A 68 -24.29 5.75 14.48
CA GLY A 68 -25.75 5.84 14.30
C GLY A 68 -26.25 6.07 12.87
N ILE A 69 -25.97 5.13 11.96
CA ILE A 69 -26.65 4.97 10.69
C ILE A 69 -27.79 3.96 10.89
N PRO A 70 -29.07 4.35 10.68
CA PRO A 70 -30.22 3.44 10.79
C PRO A 70 -30.00 2.17 9.95
N GLU A 71 -30.44 1.02 10.45
CA GLU A 71 -30.09 -0.27 9.85
C GLU A 71 -30.52 -0.39 8.38
N GLY A 72 -31.70 0.16 8.02
CA GLY A 72 -32.19 0.27 6.64
C GLY A 72 -31.48 1.33 5.77
N ALA A 73 -30.68 2.22 6.35
CA ALA A 73 -29.81 3.14 5.60
C ALA A 73 -28.43 2.54 5.30
N ARG A 74 -28.09 1.37 5.88
CA ARG A 74 -26.78 0.72 5.69
C ARG A 74 -26.62 0.05 4.31
N GLU A 75 -27.65 -0.01 3.47
CA GLU A 75 -27.59 -0.62 2.12
C GLU A 75 -27.50 0.38 0.95
N LYS A 76 -27.50 1.69 1.20
CA LYS A 76 -27.22 2.73 0.19
C LYS A 76 -25.99 3.51 0.68
N ILE A 77 -24.92 3.70 -0.09
CA ILE A 77 -24.83 3.86 -1.55
C ILE A 77 -23.79 2.91 -2.13
N LEU A 78 -24.24 2.02 -3.02
CA LEU A 78 -23.43 1.46 -4.09
C LEU A 78 -23.48 2.42 -5.27
N PHE A 79 -22.38 2.62 -6.00
CA PHE A 79 -22.41 3.38 -7.26
C PHE A 79 -23.06 2.55 -8.35
N GLN A 80 -24.40 2.56 -8.40
CA GLN A 80 -25.11 1.87 -9.46
C GLN A 80 -24.76 2.46 -10.83
N SER A 81 -24.66 3.79 -10.94
CA SER A 81 -24.15 4.47 -12.14
C SER A 81 -23.27 5.68 -11.81
N ILE A 82 -22.29 5.98 -12.66
CA ILE A 82 -21.49 7.22 -12.66
C ILE A 82 -21.38 7.70 -14.11
N GLY A 83 -21.92 8.89 -14.41
CA GLY A 83 -22.17 9.31 -15.79
C GLY A 83 -23.05 8.28 -16.49
N ASP A 84 -22.66 7.90 -17.72
CA ASP A 84 -23.40 6.92 -18.52
C ASP A 84 -23.03 5.45 -18.22
N HIS A 85 -22.07 5.20 -17.32
CA HIS A 85 -21.64 3.83 -16.97
C HIS A 85 -22.41 3.29 -15.76
N THR A 86 -22.95 2.08 -15.88
CA THR A 86 -23.63 1.36 -14.80
C THR A 86 -22.78 0.18 -14.34
N PHE A 87 -22.37 0.16 -13.07
CA PHE A 87 -21.50 -0.87 -12.51
C PHE A 87 -22.30 -2.11 -12.08
N LYS A 88 -21.85 -3.29 -12.50
CA LYS A 88 -22.22 -4.58 -11.88
C LYS A 88 -21.43 -4.79 -10.59
N LEU A 89 -20.12 -4.56 -10.65
CA LEU A 89 -19.22 -4.55 -9.50
C LEU A 89 -19.19 -3.17 -8.86
N CYS A 90 -20.18 -2.91 -8.02
CA CYS A 90 -20.26 -1.64 -7.31
C CYS A 90 -19.15 -1.52 -6.25
N PRO A 91 -18.18 -0.60 -6.39
CA PRO A 91 -17.19 -0.35 -5.34
C PRO A 91 -17.90 0.37 -4.18
N VAL A 92 -17.58 -0.02 -2.95
CA VAL A 92 -18.29 0.49 -1.77
C VAL A 92 -17.77 1.90 -1.44
N ARG A 93 -18.70 2.82 -1.19
CA ARG A 93 -18.40 4.22 -0.84
C ARG A 93 -17.65 4.39 0.49
N TYR A 94 -17.67 3.36 1.35
CA TYR A 94 -17.02 3.34 2.67
C TYR A 94 -16.54 1.92 3.04
N PRO A 95 -15.31 1.76 3.53
CA PRO A 95 -14.85 0.48 4.09
C PRO A 95 -15.57 0.17 5.43
N LYS A 96 -16.54 -0.75 5.40
CA LYS A 96 -17.25 -1.24 6.62
C LYS A 96 -16.42 -2.15 7.52
N SER A 97 -15.21 -2.53 7.12
CA SER A 97 -14.47 -3.65 7.70
C SER A 97 -13.35 -3.19 8.64
N ASP A 98 -13.32 -3.75 9.86
CA ASP A 98 -12.17 -3.62 10.76
C ASP A 98 -10.89 -4.21 10.16
N VAL A 99 -10.99 -5.17 9.24
CA VAL A 99 -9.82 -5.68 8.47
C VAL A 99 -9.26 -4.57 7.59
N VAL A 100 -10.11 -3.76 6.96
CA VAL A 100 -9.65 -2.66 6.11
C VAL A 100 -9.17 -1.48 6.94
N ARG A 101 -9.78 -1.16 8.08
CA ARG A 101 -9.14 -0.30 9.10
C ARG A 101 -7.75 -0.83 9.50
N SER A 102 -7.59 -2.16 9.61
CA SER A 102 -6.31 -2.80 9.95
C SER A 102 -5.29 -2.80 8.81
N GLN A 103 -5.73 -2.79 7.54
CA GLN A 103 -4.85 -2.71 6.38
C GLN A 103 -4.43 -1.27 6.13
N LEU A 104 -5.37 -0.33 6.15
CA LEU A 104 -5.10 1.09 6.24
C LEU A 104 -4.13 1.39 7.40
N TYR A 105 -4.33 0.79 8.58
CA TYR A 105 -3.34 0.83 9.66
C TYR A 105 -1.95 0.28 9.26
N ARG A 106 -1.82 -0.82 8.52
CA ARG A 106 -0.51 -1.28 7.99
C ARG A 106 0.12 -0.29 7.01
N TYR A 107 -0.69 0.40 6.21
CA TYR A 107 -0.25 1.48 5.31
C TYR A 107 0.30 2.69 6.09
N TYR A 108 -0.31 3.05 7.23
CA TYR A 108 0.11 4.23 8.03
C TYR A 108 0.98 3.94 9.26
N ALA A 109 1.24 2.67 9.63
CA ALA A 109 1.98 2.27 10.86
C ALA A 109 3.49 2.60 10.85
N GLY A 110 3.90 3.67 10.17
CA GLY A 110 5.28 4.14 10.09
C GLY A 110 5.39 5.55 9.49
N ALA A 111 4.75 6.54 10.11
CA ALA A 111 4.91 7.95 9.77
C ALA A 111 5.17 8.80 11.03
N LYS A 112 6.31 9.50 11.06
CA LYS A 112 6.59 10.65 11.94
C LYS A 112 6.32 11.88 11.10
N ILE A 113 5.61 12.86 11.62
CA ILE A 113 4.95 13.85 10.76
C ILE A 113 5.11 15.29 11.29
N PRO A 114 5.33 16.30 10.41
CA PRO A 114 5.49 17.69 10.85
C PRO A 114 4.80 18.81 10.00
N LEU A 115 3.91 19.64 10.59
CA LEU A 115 3.63 21.07 10.24
C LEU A 115 3.26 21.92 11.50
N THR A 116 3.66 23.19 11.78
CA THR A 116 4.92 23.99 11.57
C THR A 116 5.75 23.99 12.90
N ILE A 117 7.07 24.26 13.00
CA ILE A 117 7.99 23.67 14.05
C ILE A 117 7.43 23.47 15.49
N GLU A 118 6.75 24.43 16.11
CA GLU A 118 6.11 24.18 17.41
C GLU A 118 4.83 23.34 17.34
N LYS A 119 3.96 23.56 16.35
CA LYS A 119 2.78 22.71 16.09
C LYS A 119 3.15 21.34 15.53
N ILE A 120 4.26 21.22 14.78
CA ILE A 120 4.97 19.98 14.42
C ILE A 120 5.17 19.19 15.70
N GLU A 121 5.94 19.77 16.61
CA GLU A 121 6.45 19.04 17.75
C GLU A 121 5.34 18.82 18.78
N SER A 122 4.35 19.71 18.84
CA SER A 122 3.13 19.54 19.65
C SER A 122 2.25 18.41 19.14
N THR A 123 1.81 18.39 17.87
CA THR A 123 1.00 17.29 17.31
C THR A 123 1.78 15.99 17.26
N ARG A 124 3.09 16.03 17.01
CA ARG A 124 3.97 14.85 17.07
C ARG A 124 4.21 14.38 18.50
N ALA A 125 4.32 15.25 19.50
CA ALA A 125 4.40 14.86 20.91
C ALA A 125 3.06 14.31 21.40
N LEU A 126 1.94 14.92 20.98
CA LEU A 126 0.58 14.46 21.22
C LEU A 126 0.40 13.04 20.66
N VAL A 127 0.67 12.83 19.36
CA VAL A 127 0.55 11.51 18.71
C VAL A 127 1.60 10.52 19.22
N ASN A 128 2.80 10.93 19.65
CA ASN A 128 3.74 9.98 20.28
C ASN A 128 3.33 9.60 21.70
N GLY A 129 2.80 10.55 22.48
CA GLY A 129 2.28 10.39 23.84
C GLY A 129 0.93 9.69 23.91
N MET A 130 0.14 9.70 22.83
CA MET A 130 -1.05 8.88 22.67
C MET A 130 -0.75 7.42 22.98
N SER A 131 -1.67 6.79 23.70
CA SER A 131 -1.70 5.34 23.86
C SER A 131 -1.79 4.65 22.50
N ASN A 132 -1.42 3.36 22.44
CA ASN A 132 -1.60 2.58 21.20
C ASN A 132 -3.07 2.59 20.74
N LYS A 133 -4.05 2.63 21.65
CA LYS A 133 -5.48 2.73 21.32
C LYS A 133 -5.80 4.04 20.60
N GLU A 134 -5.35 5.18 21.13
CA GLU A 134 -5.58 6.49 20.50
C GLU A 134 -4.89 6.60 19.13
N LYS A 135 -3.68 6.03 18.98
CA LYS A 135 -3.00 5.90 17.68
C LYS A 135 -3.83 5.08 16.68
N MET A 136 -4.41 3.95 17.10
CA MET A 136 -5.33 3.16 16.24
C MET A 136 -6.54 3.99 15.81
N THR A 137 -7.17 4.73 16.74
CA THR A 137 -8.34 5.58 16.46
C THR A 137 -8.00 6.70 15.48
N PHE A 138 -6.93 7.46 15.73
CA PHE A 138 -6.48 8.54 14.84
C PHE A 138 -6.22 8.03 13.42
N LEU A 139 -5.51 6.91 13.29
CA LEU A 139 -5.22 6.31 11.98
C LEU A 139 -6.50 5.81 11.28
N ALA A 140 -7.48 5.27 12.01
CA ALA A 140 -8.76 4.89 11.44
C ALA A 140 -9.58 6.10 10.94
N CYS A 141 -9.51 7.24 11.63
CA CYS A 141 -10.13 8.49 11.18
C CYS A 141 -9.46 9.05 9.92
N ALA A 142 -8.12 9.13 9.89
CA ALA A 142 -7.38 9.59 8.71
C ALA A 142 -7.67 8.72 7.47
N ALA A 143 -7.68 7.40 7.67
CA ALA A 143 -8.05 6.41 6.66
C ALA A 143 -9.47 6.61 6.08
N GLN A 144 -10.43 6.94 6.95
CA GLN A 144 -11.81 7.21 6.54
C GLN A 144 -11.89 8.48 5.68
N VAL A 145 -11.18 9.55 6.05
CA VAL A 145 -11.12 10.79 5.27
C VAL A 145 -10.49 10.54 3.91
N GLU A 146 -9.33 9.88 3.84
CA GLU A 146 -8.70 9.53 2.56
C GLU A 146 -9.63 8.72 1.66
N SER A 147 -10.32 7.70 2.18
CA SER A 147 -11.26 6.89 1.40
C SER A 147 -12.41 7.73 0.79
N GLN A 148 -12.84 8.79 1.47
CA GLN A 148 -13.86 9.72 0.97
C GLN A 148 -13.31 10.59 -0.16
N PHE A 149 -12.13 11.18 0.01
CA PHE A 149 -11.48 11.99 -1.03
C PHE A 149 -11.15 11.15 -2.27
N LEU A 150 -10.62 9.93 -2.11
CA LEU A 150 -10.39 8.98 -3.21
C LEU A 150 -11.69 8.66 -3.97
N SER A 151 -12.77 8.42 -3.25
CA SER A 151 -14.07 8.17 -3.86
C SER A 151 -14.59 9.40 -4.63
N GLN A 152 -14.43 10.61 -4.09
CA GLN A 152 -14.80 11.85 -4.76
C GLN A 152 -13.95 12.11 -6.01
N ALA A 153 -12.64 11.90 -5.94
CA ALA A 153 -11.72 12.01 -7.07
C ALA A 153 -12.07 11.01 -8.19
N PHE A 154 -12.45 9.78 -7.83
CA PHE A 154 -12.95 8.78 -8.78
C PHE A 154 -14.27 9.20 -9.45
N GLN A 155 -15.27 9.69 -8.69
CA GLN A 155 -16.57 10.15 -9.20
C GLN A 155 -16.49 11.44 -10.04
N SER A 156 -15.45 12.26 -9.85
CA SER A 156 -15.35 13.58 -10.47
C SER A 156 -15.41 13.49 -12.00
N PRO A 157 -16.23 14.30 -12.71
CA PRO A 157 -16.20 14.36 -14.17
C PRO A 157 -14.82 14.71 -14.74
N LYS A 158 -13.98 15.40 -13.95
CA LYS A 158 -12.58 15.73 -14.30
C LYS A 158 -11.65 14.52 -14.24
N SER A 159 -12.01 13.45 -13.52
CA SER A 159 -11.25 12.19 -13.46
C SER A 159 -11.10 11.61 -14.86
N GLY A 160 -12.18 11.66 -15.65
CA GLY A 160 -12.31 11.06 -16.98
C GLY A 160 -11.72 9.65 -17.06
N VAL A 161 -11.96 8.87 -16.01
CA VAL A 161 -11.68 7.44 -15.91
C VAL A 161 -12.54 6.70 -16.92
N ASN A 162 -11.97 5.72 -17.61
CA ASN A 162 -12.78 4.79 -18.39
C ASN A 162 -13.45 3.79 -17.44
N TYR A 163 -14.64 4.12 -16.91
CA TYR A 163 -15.33 3.33 -15.90
C TYR A 163 -15.58 1.87 -16.32
N ALA A 164 -15.88 1.62 -17.60
CA ALA A 164 -16.05 0.26 -18.13
C ALA A 164 -14.73 -0.54 -18.14
N ALA A 165 -13.59 0.09 -18.41
CA ALA A 165 -12.28 -0.54 -18.33
C ALA A 165 -11.83 -0.73 -16.87
N PHE A 166 -12.05 0.26 -16.01
CA PHE A 166 -11.84 0.16 -14.57
C PHE A 166 -12.59 -1.05 -13.99
N GLU A 167 -13.87 -1.21 -14.35
CA GLU A 167 -14.68 -2.32 -13.88
C GLU A 167 -14.11 -3.68 -14.32
N ARG A 168 -13.72 -3.83 -15.59
CA ARG A 168 -13.04 -5.06 -16.05
C ARG A 168 -11.78 -5.36 -15.25
N MET A 169 -11.00 -4.35 -14.87
CA MET A 169 -9.77 -4.53 -14.09
C MET A 169 -10.00 -5.02 -12.65
N LEU A 170 -11.22 -4.85 -12.10
CA LEU A 170 -11.60 -5.38 -10.79
C LEU A 170 -11.70 -6.92 -10.79
N TYR A 171 -12.00 -7.53 -11.94
CA TYR A 171 -12.02 -8.99 -12.07
C TYR A 171 -10.61 -9.56 -11.97
N PRO A 172 -10.32 -10.49 -11.04
CA PRO A 172 -8.96 -10.96 -10.80
C PRO A 172 -8.33 -11.66 -12.00
N LYS A 173 -9.15 -12.37 -12.79
CA LYS A 173 -8.77 -13.11 -14.00
C LYS A 173 -8.51 -12.20 -15.21
N TYR A 174 -8.88 -10.92 -15.15
CA TYR A 174 -8.60 -9.97 -16.22
C TYR A 174 -7.16 -9.43 -16.15
N LEU A 175 -6.49 -9.38 -17.31
CA LEU A 175 -5.21 -8.71 -17.53
C LEU A 175 -5.38 -7.64 -18.63
N PRO A 176 -5.44 -6.35 -18.27
CA PRO A 176 -5.42 -5.27 -19.26
C PRO A 176 -4.07 -5.21 -19.98
N SER A 177 -4.06 -4.58 -21.14
CA SER A 177 -2.79 -4.10 -21.72
C SER A 177 -2.27 -2.90 -20.92
N PHE A 178 -0.97 -2.63 -20.95
CA PHE A 178 -0.38 -1.46 -20.32
C PHE A 178 -0.98 -0.15 -20.88
N ARG A 179 -1.28 -0.10 -22.17
CA ARG A 179 -1.97 1.03 -22.82
C ARG A 179 -3.40 1.22 -22.32
N GLU A 180 -4.14 0.14 -22.09
CA GLU A 180 -5.49 0.19 -21.53
C GLU A 180 -5.48 0.64 -20.07
N ALA A 181 -4.57 0.10 -19.25
CA ALA A 181 -4.42 0.47 -17.85
C ALA A 181 -4.04 1.96 -17.70
N THR A 182 -2.95 2.38 -18.36
CA THR A 182 -2.51 3.79 -18.34
C THR A 182 -3.59 4.74 -18.86
N GLY A 183 -4.27 4.41 -19.97
CA GLY A 183 -5.40 5.19 -20.49
C GLY A 183 -6.61 5.26 -19.56
N THR A 184 -6.91 4.19 -18.82
CA THR A 184 -8.04 4.13 -17.87
C THR A 184 -7.84 5.04 -16.68
N PHE A 185 -6.61 5.13 -16.18
CA PHE A 185 -6.23 5.94 -15.01
C PHE A 185 -5.60 7.30 -15.37
N ARG A 186 -5.55 7.65 -16.67
CA ARG A 186 -4.87 8.84 -17.21
C ARG A 186 -3.43 9.01 -16.75
N LEU A 187 -2.72 7.89 -16.63
CA LEU A 187 -1.30 7.88 -16.28
C LEU A 187 -0.46 8.31 -17.49
N PRO A 188 0.59 9.13 -17.31
CA PRO A 188 1.54 9.43 -18.38
C PRO A 188 2.19 8.13 -18.84
N THR A 189 2.04 7.82 -20.13
CA THR A 189 2.45 6.53 -20.72
C THR A 189 3.94 6.27 -20.63
N GLN A 190 4.75 7.33 -20.47
CA GLN A 190 6.20 7.25 -20.31
C GLN A 190 6.70 8.42 -19.46
N TRP A 191 6.86 8.22 -18.15
CA TRP A 191 8.03 8.73 -17.43
C TRP A 191 8.72 7.53 -16.77
N ARG A 192 10.03 7.63 -16.59
CA ARG A 192 10.79 6.71 -15.74
C ARG A 192 11.60 7.55 -14.79
N TYR A 193 11.28 7.47 -13.50
CA TYR A 193 12.09 8.07 -12.47
C TYR A 193 13.53 7.57 -12.57
N SER A 194 14.47 8.49 -12.82
CA SER A 194 15.82 8.30 -12.32
C SER A 194 15.79 8.37 -10.78
N PRO A 195 16.78 7.80 -10.08
CA PRO A 195 16.91 8.01 -8.63
C PRO A 195 17.01 9.49 -8.24
N GLU A 196 17.54 10.34 -9.12
CA GLU A 196 17.63 11.79 -8.96
C GLU A 196 16.26 12.46 -9.04
N ASP A 197 15.40 12.03 -9.97
CA ASP A 197 14.01 12.48 -10.06
C ASP A 197 13.21 12.03 -8.82
N PHE A 198 13.49 10.84 -8.25
CA PHE A 198 12.82 10.37 -7.04
C PHE A 198 13.28 11.12 -5.79
N LEU A 199 14.58 11.44 -5.67
CA LEU A 199 15.08 12.35 -4.62
C LEU A 199 14.48 13.75 -4.77
N THR A 200 14.35 14.24 -6.01
CA THR A 200 13.69 15.51 -6.31
C THR A 200 12.20 15.47 -5.97
N LEU A 201 11.52 14.34 -6.20
CA LEU A 201 10.15 14.15 -5.73
C LEU A 201 10.05 14.07 -4.21
N GLU A 202 10.96 13.37 -3.52
CA GLU A 202 11.00 13.38 -2.05
C GLU A 202 11.17 14.82 -1.53
N ASN A 203 11.98 15.63 -2.22
CA ASN A 203 12.06 17.08 -1.96
C ASN A 203 10.75 17.82 -2.35
N ILE A 204 10.02 17.42 -3.38
CA ILE A 204 8.70 18.00 -3.72
C ILE A 204 7.62 17.63 -2.68
N ALA A 205 7.67 16.45 -2.05
CA ALA A 205 6.82 16.16 -0.88
C ALA A 205 7.22 17.01 0.34
N ARG A 206 8.46 17.53 0.37
CA ARG A 206 8.91 18.55 1.34
C ARG A 206 8.68 19.99 0.85
N TYR A 207 8.29 20.23 -0.40
CA TYR A 207 8.10 21.58 -0.94
C TYR A 207 7.10 22.43 -0.14
N PRO A 208 6.00 21.88 0.43
CA PRO A 208 5.17 22.67 1.33
C PRO A 208 5.84 22.95 2.70
N LEU A 209 6.82 22.15 3.15
CA LEU A 209 7.70 22.53 4.27
C LEU A 209 8.61 23.69 3.87
N ASP A 210 9.21 23.65 2.67
CA ASP A 210 10.05 24.74 2.16
C ASP A 210 9.25 26.06 2.02
N ARG A 211 7.97 25.98 1.64
CA ARG A 211 7.05 27.14 1.65
C ARG A 211 6.76 27.63 3.08
N VAL A 212 6.54 26.72 4.03
CA VAL A 212 6.36 27.06 5.46
C VAL A 212 7.61 27.75 6.03
N ASP A 213 8.82 27.29 5.69
CA ASP A 213 10.08 27.90 6.13
C ASP A 213 10.35 29.27 5.48
N GLN A 214 9.78 29.53 4.30
CA GLN A 214 9.80 30.85 3.64
C GLN A 214 8.74 31.82 4.20
N MET A 215 7.61 31.31 4.70
CA MET A 215 6.46 32.10 5.20
C MET A 215 6.51 32.33 6.72
N LYS A 216 7.69 32.72 7.26
CA LYS A 216 7.89 32.98 8.69
C LYS A 216 7.03 34.14 9.21
N GLY A 217 5.86 33.80 9.73
CA GLY A 217 4.93 34.73 10.38
C GLY A 217 3.46 34.49 10.04
N ASP A 218 3.17 33.87 8.89
CA ASP A 218 1.82 33.72 8.38
C ASP A 218 1.24 32.31 8.57
N THR A 219 -0.09 32.24 8.70
CA THR A 219 -0.83 30.97 8.80
C THR A 219 -0.98 30.36 7.40
N VAL A 220 -0.15 29.37 7.06
CA VAL A 220 -0.25 28.66 5.78
C VAL A 220 -1.43 27.69 5.80
N SER A 221 -2.45 27.95 4.96
CA SER A 221 -3.46 26.94 4.62
C SER A 221 -2.90 25.98 3.58
N LEU A 222 -3.19 24.69 3.74
CA LEU A 222 -2.80 23.61 2.84
C LEU A 222 -4.04 22.81 2.46
N SER A 223 -4.11 22.35 1.20
CA SER A 223 -5.17 21.41 0.80
C SER A 223 -5.00 20.07 1.52
N PHE A 224 -6.05 19.25 1.55
CA PHE A 224 -5.94 17.90 2.12
C PHE A 224 -4.93 17.02 1.36
N GLU A 225 -4.82 17.19 0.03
CA GLU A 225 -3.81 16.55 -0.80
C GLU A 225 -2.39 16.97 -0.40
N GLU A 226 -2.15 18.28 -0.21
CA GLU A 226 -0.85 18.81 0.23
C GLU A 226 -0.49 18.29 1.62
N TRP A 227 -1.43 18.39 2.57
CA TRP A 227 -1.30 17.89 3.94
C TRP A 227 -1.00 16.39 3.97
N HIS A 228 -1.73 15.58 3.21
CA HIS A 228 -1.52 14.13 3.14
C HIS A 228 -0.18 13.78 2.48
N SER A 229 0.19 14.47 1.39
CA SER A 229 1.47 14.30 0.72
C SER A 229 2.65 14.56 1.67
N LEU A 230 2.58 15.63 2.48
CA LEU A 230 3.52 15.96 3.55
C LEU A 230 3.53 14.93 4.69
N LEU A 231 2.35 14.48 5.10
CA LEU A 231 2.18 13.58 6.23
C LEU A 231 2.84 12.22 5.97
N PHE A 232 2.65 11.70 4.76
CA PHE A 232 2.95 10.31 4.45
C PHE A 232 4.08 10.14 3.42
N ASN A 233 4.67 11.25 2.95
CA ASN A 233 5.67 11.30 1.86
C ASN A 233 5.15 10.65 0.58
N TYR A 234 3.92 11.01 0.17
CA TYR A 234 3.30 10.53 -1.07
C TYR A 234 3.22 11.63 -2.12
N HIS A 235 3.43 11.30 -3.39
CA HIS A 235 3.43 12.25 -4.50
C HIS A 235 2.08 12.26 -5.22
N LEU A 236 1.05 12.78 -4.52
CA LEU A 236 -0.38 12.76 -4.88
C LEU A 236 -1.08 11.43 -4.49
N PRO A 237 -1.67 11.37 -3.29
CA PRO A 237 -2.32 10.18 -2.72
C PRO A 237 -3.80 10.05 -3.10
N ILE A 238 -4.35 10.96 -3.93
CA ILE A 238 -5.78 11.07 -4.20
C ILE A 238 -6.07 10.93 -5.71
N THR A 239 -5.85 9.73 -6.23
CA THR A 239 -6.10 9.40 -7.65
C THR A 239 -7.10 8.24 -7.82
N PRO A 240 -7.76 8.13 -8.98
CA PRO A 240 -8.53 6.94 -9.34
C PRO A 240 -7.74 5.62 -9.28
N LEU A 241 -6.42 5.66 -9.47
CA LEU A 241 -5.55 4.48 -9.35
C LEU A 241 -5.41 4.03 -7.89
N GLN A 242 -5.23 4.96 -6.95
CA GLN A 242 -5.25 4.63 -5.52
C GLN A 242 -6.64 4.16 -5.07
N TYR A 243 -7.73 4.67 -5.66
CA TYR A 243 -9.07 4.12 -5.41
C TYR A 243 -9.20 2.67 -5.91
N TYR A 244 -8.61 2.32 -7.06
CA TYR A 244 -8.51 0.93 -7.51
C TYR A 244 -7.76 0.06 -6.49
N PHE A 245 -6.57 0.48 -6.05
CA PHE A 245 -5.74 -0.27 -5.12
C PHE A 245 -6.36 -0.45 -3.73
N LEU A 246 -7.00 0.60 -3.20
CA LEU A 246 -7.84 0.52 -2.01
C LEU A 246 -8.99 -0.48 -2.20
N THR A 247 -9.60 -0.50 -3.39
CA THR A 247 -10.74 -1.36 -3.71
C THR A 247 -10.36 -2.84 -3.85
N THR A 248 -9.14 -3.15 -4.31
CA THR A 248 -8.67 -4.52 -4.62
C THR A 248 -7.71 -5.13 -3.60
N ASP A 249 -7.29 -4.38 -2.58
CA ASP A 249 -6.28 -4.80 -1.58
C ASP A 249 -4.97 -5.29 -2.26
N THR A 250 -4.53 -4.49 -3.25
CA THR A 250 -3.26 -4.70 -3.97
C THR A 250 -2.48 -3.40 -4.04
N SER A 251 -1.20 -3.48 -4.34
CA SER A 251 -0.30 -2.34 -4.56
C SER A 251 0.32 -2.31 -5.96
N ILE A 252 0.05 -3.34 -6.77
CA ILE A 252 0.52 -3.51 -8.15
C ILE A 252 -0.67 -3.89 -9.03
N LEU A 253 -0.82 -3.22 -10.17
CA LEU A 253 -1.77 -3.56 -11.22
C LEU A 253 -1.01 -4.31 -12.33
N TYR A 254 -1.36 -5.57 -12.51
CA TYR A 254 -0.70 -6.45 -13.48
C TYR A 254 -1.21 -6.18 -14.89
N THR A 255 -0.29 -5.86 -15.78
CA THR A 255 -0.54 -5.75 -17.22
C THR A 255 -0.13 -7.04 -17.93
N ARG A 256 -0.68 -7.29 -19.12
CA ARG A 256 -0.33 -8.48 -19.92
C ARG A 256 1.16 -8.51 -20.23
N GLU A 257 1.70 -7.38 -20.66
CA GLU A 257 3.11 -7.17 -21.00
C GLU A 257 4.03 -7.44 -19.80
N PHE A 258 3.62 -7.02 -18.60
CA PHE A 258 4.33 -7.34 -17.35
C PHE A 258 4.37 -8.85 -17.08
N ILE A 259 3.22 -9.53 -17.16
CA ILE A 259 3.13 -10.98 -16.92
C ILE A 259 3.91 -11.78 -17.97
N ASP A 260 3.83 -11.37 -19.24
CA ASP A 260 4.53 -12.02 -20.36
C ASP A 260 6.06 -11.94 -20.21
N GLU A 261 6.60 -10.73 -19.98
CA GLU A 261 8.03 -10.49 -19.77
C GLU A 261 8.53 -11.16 -18.47
N PHE A 262 7.73 -11.13 -17.41
CA PHE A 262 8.14 -11.73 -16.14
C PHE A 262 8.11 -13.25 -16.16
N ALA A 263 7.11 -13.87 -16.82
CA ALA A 263 7.10 -15.31 -17.03
C ALA A 263 8.26 -15.78 -17.92
N GLU A 264 8.62 -15.02 -18.96
CA GLU A 264 9.79 -15.28 -19.80
C GLU A 264 11.10 -15.16 -18.99
N TYR A 265 11.23 -14.13 -18.16
CA TYR A 265 12.36 -13.98 -17.24
C TYR A 265 12.48 -15.20 -16.31
N LEU A 266 11.41 -15.55 -15.59
CA LEU A 266 11.41 -16.69 -14.66
C LEU A 266 11.73 -18.01 -15.39
N ARG A 267 11.19 -18.23 -16.60
CA ARG A 267 11.54 -19.39 -17.44
C ARG A 267 13.04 -19.46 -17.74
N GLN A 268 13.68 -18.34 -18.08
CA GLN A 268 15.14 -18.30 -18.31
C GLN A 268 15.92 -18.59 -17.02
N ARG A 269 15.45 -18.11 -15.86
CA ARG A 269 16.10 -18.35 -14.56
C ARG A 269 15.98 -19.83 -14.14
N CYS A 270 14.80 -20.43 -14.24
CA CYS A 270 14.60 -21.86 -13.98
C CYS A 270 15.49 -22.75 -14.87
N ARG A 271 15.60 -22.45 -16.18
CA ARG A 271 16.49 -23.19 -17.10
C ARG A 271 17.96 -23.19 -16.67
N ARG A 272 18.43 -22.14 -15.98
CA ARG A 272 19.80 -22.04 -15.45
C ARG A 272 20.02 -22.76 -14.14
N ILE A 273 19.02 -22.79 -13.28
CA ILE A 273 19.01 -23.62 -12.07
C ILE A 273 19.01 -25.11 -12.48
N GLY A 274 18.44 -25.42 -13.65
CA GLY A 274 18.52 -26.73 -14.30
C GLY A 274 17.38 -27.66 -13.86
N PRO A 275 17.51 -28.98 -14.08
CA PRO A 275 16.43 -29.94 -13.85
C PRO A 275 16.03 -30.11 -12.37
N LYS A 276 16.80 -29.54 -11.43
CA LYS A 276 16.50 -29.55 -9.99
C LYS A 276 15.72 -28.33 -9.51
N ALA A 277 15.24 -27.48 -10.42
CA ALA A 277 14.44 -26.31 -10.09
C ALA A 277 13.24 -26.68 -9.21
N GLN A 278 13.23 -26.15 -8.00
CA GLN A 278 12.10 -26.24 -7.07
C GLN A 278 11.00 -25.24 -7.45
N PRO A 279 9.77 -25.41 -6.92
CA PRO A 279 8.71 -24.41 -7.05
C PRO A 279 9.19 -22.99 -6.70
N ILE A 280 8.66 -22.00 -7.41
CA ILE A 280 8.89 -20.59 -7.10
C ILE A 280 7.92 -20.21 -5.99
N VAL A 281 8.38 -19.56 -4.92
CA VAL A 281 7.50 -19.12 -3.83
C VAL A 281 7.28 -17.62 -3.91
N ASP A 282 6.01 -17.21 -4.02
CA ASP A 282 5.57 -15.81 -3.99
C ASP A 282 5.09 -15.48 -2.57
N VAL A 283 6.02 -15.00 -1.72
CA VAL A 283 5.73 -14.62 -0.33
C VAL A 283 5.14 -13.22 -0.25
N MET A 284 4.34 -12.97 0.79
CA MET A 284 3.53 -11.76 0.90
C MET A 284 2.52 -11.60 -0.27
N SER A 285 2.25 -12.68 -1.01
CA SER A 285 1.22 -12.71 -2.05
C SER A 285 -0.14 -12.37 -1.43
N SER A 286 -0.65 -11.16 -1.69
CA SER A 286 -1.92 -10.71 -1.11
C SER A 286 -3.06 -11.66 -1.48
N ASN A 287 -3.42 -11.71 -2.76
CA ASN A 287 -4.55 -12.48 -3.30
C ASN A 287 -4.18 -13.60 -4.28
N GLY A 288 -2.88 -13.85 -4.48
CA GLY A 288 -2.40 -14.88 -5.40
C GLY A 288 -2.54 -14.53 -6.88
N ARG A 289 -3.01 -13.33 -7.23
CA ARG A 289 -3.25 -12.91 -8.63
C ARG A 289 -1.98 -12.94 -9.49
N LEU A 290 -0.81 -12.58 -8.92
CA LEU A 290 0.47 -12.71 -9.63
C LEU A 290 0.78 -14.17 -9.95
N ALA A 291 0.83 -15.04 -8.93
CA ALA A 291 1.11 -16.46 -9.09
C ALA A 291 0.10 -17.16 -10.03
N TYR A 292 -1.19 -16.81 -9.94
CA TYR A 292 -2.22 -17.28 -10.86
C TYR A 292 -1.86 -16.95 -12.31
N HIS A 293 -1.65 -15.68 -12.62
CA HIS A 293 -1.36 -15.23 -14.00
C HIS A 293 -0.04 -15.78 -14.54
N LEU A 294 1.00 -15.85 -13.72
CA LEU A 294 2.27 -16.48 -14.09
C LEU A 294 2.11 -17.97 -14.42
N ASN A 295 1.34 -18.71 -13.62
CA ASN A 295 1.05 -20.12 -13.88
C ASN A 295 0.19 -20.30 -15.15
N GLN A 296 -0.80 -19.42 -15.39
CA GLN A 296 -1.64 -19.47 -16.60
C GLN A 296 -0.84 -19.25 -17.91
N THR A 297 0.37 -18.67 -17.86
CA THR A 297 1.20 -18.54 -19.08
C THR A 297 1.65 -19.88 -19.66
N GLY A 298 1.74 -20.94 -18.84
CA GLY A 298 2.33 -22.23 -19.24
C GLY A 298 3.83 -22.17 -19.58
N ARG A 299 4.50 -21.02 -19.44
CA ARG A 299 5.91 -20.83 -19.83
C ARG A 299 6.91 -21.24 -18.76
N ILE A 300 6.52 -21.16 -17.49
CA ILE A 300 7.40 -21.46 -16.35
C ILE A 300 7.40 -22.98 -16.12
N PRO A 301 8.57 -23.66 -16.06
CA PRO A 301 8.63 -25.12 -15.98
C PRO A 301 8.29 -25.69 -14.58
N VAL A 302 8.03 -24.83 -13.61
CA VAL A 302 7.71 -25.15 -12.21
C VAL A 302 6.58 -24.22 -11.74
N PRO A 303 5.72 -24.65 -10.81
CA PRO A 303 4.63 -23.81 -10.33
C PRO A 303 5.15 -22.63 -9.50
N VAL A 304 4.46 -21.50 -9.60
CA VAL A 304 4.55 -20.37 -8.66
C VAL A 304 3.51 -20.59 -7.55
N ILE A 305 3.97 -20.71 -6.31
CA ILE A 305 3.15 -20.98 -5.12
C ILE A 305 2.93 -19.68 -4.34
N PRO A 306 1.69 -19.14 -4.28
CA PRO A 306 1.38 -17.96 -3.48
C PRO A 306 1.30 -18.31 -1.99
N CYS A 307 2.06 -17.59 -1.15
CA CYS A 307 2.14 -17.79 0.30
C CYS A 307 1.95 -16.46 1.05
N HIS A 308 1.13 -16.48 2.10
CA HIS A 308 0.93 -15.34 2.99
C HIS A 308 0.50 -15.82 4.40
N GLU A 309 1.07 -15.28 5.47
CA GLU A 309 0.83 -15.73 6.86
C GLU A 309 -0.67 -15.71 7.22
N LYS A 310 -1.36 -14.65 6.82
CA LYS A 310 -2.79 -14.40 7.06
C LYS A 310 -3.45 -14.09 5.73
N PRO A 311 -3.73 -15.08 4.86
CA PRO A 311 -4.35 -14.82 3.57
C PRO A 311 -5.66 -14.10 3.83
N ASN A 312 -5.82 -12.90 3.28
CA ASN A 312 -7.15 -12.30 3.24
C ASN A 312 -8.03 -13.24 2.35
N ARG A 313 -9.33 -13.30 2.63
CA ARG A 313 -10.29 -14.09 1.84
C ARG A 313 -11.40 -13.22 1.26
N ASN A 314 -11.39 -11.93 1.59
CA ASN A 314 -12.35 -10.95 1.13
C ASN A 314 -11.58 -9.67 0.76
N PHE A 315 -10.87 -9.74 -0.37
CA PHE A 315 -9.94 -8.72 -0.87
C PHE A 315 -10.59 -7.44 -1.34
N TYR A 316 -11.91 -7.47 -1.54
CA TYR A 316 -12.59 -6.43 -2.28
C TYR A 316 -13.40 -5.57 -1.32
N LEU A 317 -13.20 -4.26 -1.38
CA LEU A 317 -14.15 -3.28 -0.85
C LEU A 317 -15.36 -3.15 -1.76
N MET A 318 -15.95 -4.29 -2.12
CA MET A 318 -17.01 -4.44 -3.11
C MET A 318 -17.97 -5.53 -2.67
N LYS A 319 -19.26 -5.35 -2.97
CA LYS A 319 -20.24 -6.43 -2.89
C LYS A 319 -20.20 -7.17 -4.22
N ILE A 320 -19.58 -8.37 -4.26
CA ILE A 320 -19.54 -9.20 -5.47
C ILE A 320 -20.94 -9.82 -5.71
N PRO A 321 -21.61 -9.51 -6.84
CA PRO A 321 -22.90 -10.11 -7.19
C PRO A 321 -22.82 -11.63 -7.33
N ARG A 322 -23.87 -12.36 -6.95
CA ARG A 322 -23.87 -13.83 -6.90
C ARG A 322 -23.60 -14.46 -8.27
N ASP A 323 -24.11 -13.84 -9.33
CA ASP A 323 -24.00 -14.24 -10.73
C ASP A 323 -22.56 -14.20 -11.27
N VAL A 324 -21.65 -13.45 -10.63
CA VAL A 324 -20.23 -13.34 -11.05
C VAL A 324 -19.24 -13.89 -10.03
N GLN A 325 -19.68 -14.54 -8.94
CA GLN A 325 -18.79 -15.00 -7.86
C GLN A 325 -17.70 -15.99 -8.34
N SER A 326 -18.02 -16.87 -9.29
CA SER A 326 -17.07 -17.83 -9.88
C SER A 326 -15.96 -17.15 -10.71
N GLU A 327 -16.18 -15.93 -11.20
CA GLU A 327 -15.14 -15.14 -11.87
C GLU A 327 -14.10 -14.61 -10.87
N PHE A 328 -14.50 -14.47 -9.60
CA PHE A 328 -13.65 -14.00 -8.50
C PHE A 328 -12.86 -15.11 -7.79
N GLU A 329 -13.13 -16.38 -8.10
CA GLU A 329 -12.41 -17.53 -7.56
C GLU A 329 -10.98 -17.61 -8.14
N LEU A 330 -10.00 -17.20 -7.33
CA LEU A 330 -8.58 -17.50 -7.51
C LEU A 330 -8.14 -18.63 -6.56
N PRO A 331 -7.08 -19.39 -6.90
CA PRO A 331 -6.40 -20.26 -5.95
C PRO A 331 -5.94 -19.45 -4.72
N ALA A 332 -6.51 -19.74 -3.56
CA ALA A 332 -6.20 -19.01 -2.33
C ALA A 332 -4.72 -19.19 -1.93
N PRO A 333 -4.01 -18.12 -1.51
CA PRO A 333 -2.65 -18.23 -1.00
C PRO A 333 -2.55 -19.22 0.18
N ARG A 334 -1.48 -20.00 0.21
CA ARG A 334 -1.15 -20.89 1.33
C ARG A 334 -0.95 -20.05 2.59
N ALA A 335 -1.54 -20.48 3.70
CA ALA A 335 -1.48 -19.81 5.00
C ALA A 335 -0.13 -20.06 5.70
N LEU A 336 0.96 -19.63 5.06
CA LEU A 336 2.34 -19.84 5.48
C LEU A 336 3.05 -18.51 5.64
N ASP A 337 3.73 -18.32 6.77
CA ASP A 337 4.73 -17.27 6.91
C ASP A 337 5.98 -17.56 6.06
N VAL A 338 6.85 -16.56 5.94
CA VAL A 338 8.07 -16.64 5.12
C VAL A 338 8.95 -17.82 5.53
N ALA A 339 9.18 -18.05 6.84
CA ALA A 339 10.08 -19.09 7.31
C ALA A 339 9.54 -20.49 6.95
N LYS A 340 8.25 -20.72 7.17
CA LYS A 340 7.59 -21.98 6.81
C LYS A 340 7.59 -22.22 5.31
N ALA A 341 7.27 -21.22 4.50
CA ALA A 341 7.24 -21.35 3.04
C ALA A 341 8.64 -21.67 2.46
N LEU A 342 9.70 -21.09 3.02
CA LEU A 342 11.08 -21.43 2.64
C LEU A 342 11.46 -22.86 3.06
N ALA A 343 11.10 -23.28 4.28
CA ALA A 343 11.40 -24.62 4.79
C ALA A 343 10.64 -25.73 4.04
N GLU A 344 9.37 -25.50 3.71
CA GLU A 344 8.49 -26.46 3.02
C GLU A 344 8.88 -26.68 1.55
N TYR A 345 9.05 -25.59 0.78
CA TYR A 345 9.29 -25.68 -0.66
C TYR A 345 10.76 -25.65 -1.07
N ARG A 346 11.67 -25.26 -0.16
CA ARG A 346 13.12 -25.06 -0.39
C ARG A 346 13.41 -24.37 -1.75
N PRO A 347 12.78 -23.21 -2.02
CA PRO A 347 12.70 -22.66 -3.36
C PRO A 347 14.03 -22.13 -3.86
N ASN A 348 14.30 -22.28 -5.16
CA ASN A 348 15.47 -21.64 -5.76
C ASN A 348 15.23 -20.17 -6.13
N ILE A 349 13.98 -19.78 -6.34
CA ILE A 349 13.55 -18.40 -6.62
C ILE A 349 12.43 -18.02 -5.64
N VAL A 350 12.60 -16.88 -4.98
CA VAL A 350 11.56 -16.27 -4.13
C VAL A 350 11.09 -14.97 -4.77
N ILE A 351 9.78 -14.74 -4.85
CA ILE A 351 9.18 -13.46 -5.21
C ILE A 351 8.60 -12.85 -3.92
N CYS A 352 8.75 -11.53 -3.75
CA CYS A 352 8.14 -10.79 -2.66
C CYS A 352 7.60 -9.46 -3.20
N GLN A 353 6.28 -9.29 -3.16
CA GLN A 353 5.60 -8.04 -3.46
C GLN A 353 5.52 -7.18 -2.18
N ASP A 354 5.67 -5.86 -2.33
CA ASP A 354 5.29 -4.85 -1.33
C ASP A 354 5.77 -5.18 0.09
N MET A 355 7.09 -5.35 0.21
CA MET A 355 7.73 -5.68 1.49
C MET A 355 7.37 -4.61 2.54
N PRO A 356 6.85 -5.00 3.73
CA PRO A 356 6.36 -4.04 4.71
C PRO A 356 7.38 -2.95 5.07
N LYS A 357 6.86 -1.73 5.25
CA LYS A 357 7.62 -0.52 5.59
C LYS A 357 8.66 -0.77 6.69
N LEU A 358 9.92 -0.39 6.43
CA LEU A 358 11.07 -0.54 7.33
C LEU A 358 11.38 -1.98 7.81
N LYS A 359 10.83 -3.03 7.19
CA LYS A 359 11.17 -4.43 7.50
C LYS A 359 12.10 -5.03 6.45
N ASP A 360 12.99 -5.93 6.87
CA ASP A 360 13.77 -6.75 5.94
C ASP A 360 13.34 -8.22 6.02
N LEU A 361 12.34 -8.59 5.23
CA LEU A 361 11.97 -10.00 5.05
C LEU A 361 13.05 -10.76 4.30
N SER A 362 13.85 -10.08 3.46
CA SER A 362 14.87 -10.73 2.63
C SER A 362 16.06 -11.29 3.42
N ARG A 363 16.21 -10.93 4.70
CA ARG A 363 17.12 -11.65 5.63
C ARG A 363 16.85 -13.16 5.65
N GLN A 364 15.59 -13.58 5.55
CA GLN A 364 15.22 -15.00 5.54
C GLN A 364 15.59 -15.65 4.20
N PHE A 365 15.33 -14.96 3.08
CA PHE A 365 15.71 -15.45 1.73
C PHE A 365 17.23 -15.62 1.60
N ARG A 366 18.01 -14.71 2.20
CA ARG A 366 19.48 -14.75 2.21
C ARG A 366 20.05 -15.86 3.10
N ALA A 367 19.35 -16.21 4.18
CA ALA A 367 19.73 -17.28 5.10
C ALA A 367 19.41 -18.67 4.55
N GLU A 368 18.37 -18.80 3.72
CA GLU A 368 18.01 -20.09 3.11
C GLU A 368 19.05 -20.51 2.06
N GLY A 369 19.60 -21.72 2.25
CA GLY A 369 20.66 -22.26 1.41
C GLY A 369 20.20 -22.51 -0.02
N SER A 370 18.97 -23.00 -0.20
CA SER A 370 18.37 -23.35 -1.50
C SER A 370 18.06 -22.17 -2.41
N VAL A 371 17.83 -20.97 -1.86
CA VAL A 371 17.52 -19.74 -2.60
C VAL A 371 18.73 -19.30 -3.42
N CYS A 372 18.67 -19.43 -4.73
CA CYS A 372 19.67 -18.89 -5.66
C CYS A 372 19.38 -17.43 -6.03
N GLU A 373 18.13 -17.02 -5.92
CA GLU A 373 17.65 -15.70 -6.32
C GLU A 373 16.41 -15.29 -5.54
N TYR A 374 16.30 -14.00 -5.20
CA TYR A 374 15.04 -13.42 -4.75
C TYR A 374 14.72 -12.13 -5.49
N ILE A 375 13.44 -11.90 -5.75
CA ILE A 375 12.93 -10.83 -6.59
C ILE A 375 11.96 -10.00 -5.76
N LEU A 376 12.26 -8.70 -5.63
CA LEU A 376 11.44 -7.75 -4.88
C LEU A 376 10.67 -6.87 -5.87
N MET A 377 9.39 -6.63 -5.58
CA MET A 377 8.54 -5.69 -6.32
C MET A 377 7.98 -4.62 -5.39
N GLY A 378 7.94 -3.38 -5.86
CA GLY A 378 7.49 -2.20 -5.11
C GLY A 378 8.44 -1.03 -5.40
N VAL A 379 8.44 0.01 -4.58
CA VAL A 379 9.33 1.18 -4.78
C VAL A 379 10.69 0.94 -4.11
N PRO A 380 11.75 0.56 -4.84
CA PRO A 380 13.07 0.38 -4.25
C PRO A 380 13.66 1.72 -3.85
N MET A 381 14.75 1.68 -3.07
CA MET A 381 15.48 2.89 -2.66
C MET A 381 14.64 3.91 -1.86
N SER A 382 13.51 3.46 -1.31
CA SER A 382 12.55 4.29 -0.57
C SER A 382 12.37 3.80 0.86
N TYR A 383 11.72 4.62 1.68
CA TYR A 383 11.30 4.22 3.03
C TYR A 383 9.95 3.47 3.07
N ILE A 384 9.26 3.32 1.94
CA ILE A 384 7.88 2.79 1.89
C ILE A 384 7.82 1.27 1.63
N CYS A 385 8.79 0.69 0.92
CA CYS A 385 8.88 -0.75 0.67
C CYS A 385 10.21 -1.30 1.22
N GLY A 386 10.15 -2.21 2.18
CA GLY A 386 11.31 -2.79 2.85
C GLY A 386 12.09 -1.81 3.74
N HIS A 387 13.31 -2.19 4.15
CA HIS A 387 14.22 -1.30 4.88
C HIS A 387 15.36 -0.79 3.96
N PRO A 388 15.55 0.54 3.81
CA PRO A 388 16.57 1.14 2.95
C PRO A 388 17.96 0.49 3.01
N TRP A 389 18.55 0.35 4.20
CA TRP A 389 19.84 -0.32 4.36
C TRP A 389 19.77 -1.86 4.27
N TYR A 390 19.04 -2.52 5.18
CA TYR A 390 19.04 -3.99 5.29
C TYR A 390 18.53 -4.72 4.04
N THR A 391 17.55 -4.16 3.33
CA THR A 391 16.97 -4.74 2.11
C THR A 391 17.71 -4.25 0.86
N TRP A 392 17.73 -2.93 0.63
CA TRP A 392 18.20 -2.34 -0.63
C TRP A 392 19.68 -1.97 -0.65
N GLY A 393 20.31 -1.81 0.52
CA GLY A 393 21.73 -1.46 0.62
C GLY A 393 22.04 0.04 0.50
N ILE A 394 21.07 0.94 0.75
CA ILE A 394 21.33 2.39 0.68
C ILE A 394 22.24 2.82 1.83
N THR A 395 23.49 3.14 1.52
CA THR A 395 24.53 3.51 2.49
C THR A 395 24.15 4.73 3.34
N GLY A 396 23.50 5.73 2.75
CA GLY A 396 23.02 6.93 3.44
C GLY A 396 21.96 6.65 4.52
N ASN A 397 21.32 5.47 4.50
CA ASN A 397 20.30 5.07 5.49
C ASN A 397 20.79 3.97 6.44
N LYS A 398 22.11 3.75 6.51
CA LYS A 398 22.71 2.77 7.42
C LYS A 398 22.49 3.21 8.89
N PRO A 399 21.90 2.35 9.75
CA PRO A 399 21.79 2.62 11.18
C PRO A 399 23.19 2.78 11.83
N LYS A 400 23.32 3.73 12.77
CA LYS A 400 24.62 4.08 13.39
C LYS A 400 25.23 2.93 14.22
N ASP A 401 24.39 2.02 14.70
CA ASP A 401 24.72 0.83 15.47
C ASP A 401 25.13 -0.37 14.59
N ASP A 402 24.78 -0.37 13.30
CA ASP A 402 25.21 -1.43 12.38
C ASP A 402 26.71 -1.27 12.04
N LYS A 403 27.52 -2.27 12.38
CA LYS A 403 28.97 -2.28 12.13
C LYS A 403 29.35 -2.87 10.76
N SER A 404 28.40 -3.36 9.96
CA SER A 404 28.67 -3.95 8.65
C SER A 404 29.31 -2.95 7.67
N THR A 405 30.35 -3.38 6.98
CA THR A 405 31.08 -2.56 5.98
C THR A 405 30.51 -2.68 4.57
N LYS A 406 29.55 -3.59 4.36
CA LYS A 406 28.92 -3.89 3.06
C LYS A 406 27.41 -4.06 3.26
N PRO A 407 26.58 -3.73 2.25
CA PRO A 407 25.15 -4.06 2.26
C PRO A 407 24.90 -5.54 2.55
N HIS A 408 23.82 -5.84 3.28
CA HIS A 408 23.54 -7.20 3.74
C HIS A 408 23.35 -8.21 2.59
N HIS A 409 22.79 -7.79 1.45
CA HIS A 409 22.70 -8.65 0.27
C HIS A 409 24.08 -8.99 -0.32
N VAL A 410 25.01 -8.03 -0.36
CA VAL A 410 26.40 -8.26 -0.81
C VAL A 410 27.14 -9.17 0.17
N ALA A 411 26.96 -8.96 1.48
CA ALA A 411 27.55 -9.80 2.52
C ALA A 411 27.10 -11.27 2.42
N SER A 412 25.86 -11.52 2.02
CA SER A 412 25.33 -12.87 1.74
C SER A 412 25.62 -13.39 0.32
N GLY A 413 26.49 -12.73 -0.46
CA GLY A 413 26.91 -13.19 -1.79
C GLY A 413 25.89 -12.97 -2.92
N PHE A 414 24.86 -12.15 -2.69
CA PHE A 414 23.88 -11.74 -3.70
C PHE A 414 24.27 -10.43 -4.37
N ARG A 415 24.02 -10.34 -5.68
CA ARG A 415 24.16 -9.12 -6.47
C ARG A 415 22.78 -8.59 -6.87
N MET A 416 22.48 -7.36 -6.47
CA MET A 416 21.27 -6.63 -6.86
C MET A 416 21.29 -6.24 -8.36
N ARG A 417 20.14 -6.32 -9.04
CA ARG A 417 19.93 -5.95 -10.43
C ARG A 417 18.50 -5.45 -10.66
N GLN A 418 18.34 -4.21 -11.12
CA GLN A 418 17.06 -3.70 -11.63
C GLN A 418 16.67 -4.40 -12.95
N LEU A 419 15.44 -4.92 -13.04
CA LEU A 419 14.89 -5.56 -14.23
C LEU A 419 14.04 -4.57 -15.03
N ASN A 420 14.68 -3.51 -15.54
CA ASN A 420 14.02 -2.37 -16.21
C ASN A 420 13.08 -2.73 -17.37
N HIS A 421 13.38 -3.81 -18.09
CA HIS A 421 12.55 -4.35 -19.18
C HIS A 421 11.20 -4.92 -18.69
N ILE A 422 11.11 -5.27 -17.41
CA ILE A 422 9.88 -5.71 -16.73
C ILE A 422 9.26 -4.53 -15.97
N SER A 423 10.08 -3.76 -15.23
CA SER A 423 9.62 -2.59 -14.46
C SER A 423 8.87 -1.56 -15.30
N ARG A 424 9.21 -1.41 -16.59
CA ARG A 424 8.50 -0.51 -17.53
C ARG A 424 7.01 -0.82 -17.73
N TRP A 425 6.56 -2.01 -17.33
CA TRP A 425 5.18 -2.50 -17.49
C TRP A 425 4.42 -2.60 -16.17
N LEU A 426 5.11 -2.37 -15.05
CA LEU A 426 4.56 -2.37 -13.71
C LEU A 426 3.82 -1.04 -13.48
N ILE A 427 2.57 -1.12 -13.01
CA ILE A 427 1.82 0.04 -12.49
C ILE A 427 1.67 -0.19 -10.99
N GLU A 428 2.10 0.76 -10.18
CA GLU A 428 2.26 0.64 -8.73
C GLU A 428 1.47 1.75 -8.01
N ARG A 429 1.07 1.53 -6.75
CA ARG A 429 0.12 2.40 -6.03
C ARG A 429 0.52 3.87 -5.81
N HIS A 430 1.79 4.22 -6.01
CA HIS A 430 2.23 5.61 -5.93
C HIS A 430 2.31 6.28 -7.31
N ASP A 431 2.09 5.54 -8.41
CA ASP A 431 1.91 6.13 -9.73
C ASP A 431 0.66 7.02 -9.77
N SER A 432 0.72 8.10 -10.53
CA SER A 432 -0.31 9.12 -10.64
C SER A 432 -0.34 9.72 -12.05
N ASN A 433 -1.29 10.62 -12.32
CA ASN A 433 -1.34 11.39 -13.56
C ASN A 433 -0.18 12.39 -13.72
N VAL A 434 0.63 12.61 -12.69
CA VAL A 434 1.82 13.47 -12.72
C VAL A 434 3.11 12.65 -12.85
N ALA A 435 3.13 11.41 -12.34
CA ALA A 435 4.35 10.65 -12.10
C ALA A 435 4.12 9.15 -12.27
N THR A 436 4.90 8.48 -13.12
CA THR A 436 4.84 7.01 -13.30
C THR A 436 6.22 6.35 -13.21
N GLY A 437 6.24 5.07 -12.85
CA GLY A 437 7.46 4.26 -12.78
C GLY A 437 8.14 4.28 -11.41
N PHE A 438 7.40 4.56 -10.34
CA PHE A 438 7.89 4.42 -8.97
C PHE A 438 8.24 2.97 -8.63
N GLY A 439 7.32 2.07 -8.98
CA GLY A 439 7.50 0.65 -8.77
C GLY A 439 8.58 0.08 -9.70
N GLN A 440 9.43 -0.80 -9.15
CA GLN A 440 10.43 -1.52 -9.93
C GLN A 440 10.45 -3.00 -9.53
N VAL A 441 10.87 -3.84 -10.47
CA VAL A 441 11.23 -5.23 -10.21
C VAL A 441 12.75 -5.31 -10.05
N VAL A 442 13.21 -5.79 -8.90
CA VAL A 442 14.63 -5.89 -8.58
C VAL A 442 14.97 -7.33 -8.20
N SER A 443 15.85 -7.96 -8.98
CA SER A 443 16.36 -9.30 -8.69
C SER A 443 17.67 -9.20 -7.91
N PHE A 444 17.85 -10.11 -6.95
CA PHE A 444 19.06 -10.32 -6.19
C PHE A 444 19.53 -11.75 -6.45
N VAL A 445 20.66 -11.91 -7.11
CA VAL A 445 21.14 -13.21 -7.63
C VAL A 445 22.43 -13.62 -6.92
N LYS A 446 22.52 -14.85 -6.39
CA LYS A 446 23.80 -15.40 -5.89
C LYS A 446 24.83 -15.44 -7.02
N ASN A 447 26.09 -15.09 -6.75
CA ASN A 447 27.14 -14.98 -7.79
C ASN A 447 27.31 -16.23 -8.68
N THR A 448 27.02 -17.43 -8.16
CA THR A 448 27.06 -18.70 -8.91
C THR A 448 25.99 -18.82 -10.01
N ALA A 449 24.94 -17.99 -9.98
CA ALA A 449 23.82 -18.01 -10.94
C ALA A 449 23.78 -16.75 -11.85
N ALA A 450 24.92 -16.07 -12.01
CA ALA A 450 25.03 -14.80 -12.73
C ALA A 450 24.66 -14.90 -14.23
N HIS A 451 24.13 -13.80 -14.78
CA HIS A 451 23.74 -13.71 -16.19
C HIS A 451 24.94 -13.65 -17.15
N SER A 452 24.79 -14.26 -18.33
CA SER A 452 25.71 -14.12 -19.47
C SER A 452 25.79 -12.68 -20.00
N LEU A 453 26.86 -12.35 -20.71
CA LEU A 453 27.10 -10.99 -21.23
C LEU A 453 25.97 -10.53 -22.17
N GLY A 454 25.49 -11.38 -23.08
CA GLY A 454 24.41 -11.05 -24.02
C GLY A 454 23.09 -10.64 -23.35
N GLU A 455 22.77 -11.21 -22.18
CA GLU A 455 21.61 -10.76 -21.39
C GLU A 455 21.86 -9.50 -20.56
N ARG A 456 23.12 -9.21 -20.22
CA ARG A 456 23.46 -7.91 -19.65
C ARG A 456 23.19 -6.81 -20.69
N LEU A 457 23.61 -7.04 -21.93
CA LEU A 457 23.37 -6.15 -23.06
C LEU A 457 21.87 -6.03 -23.40
N ARG A 458 21.15 -7.14 -23.61
CA ARG A 458 19.69 -7.09 -23.92
C ARG A 458 18.89 -6.29 -22.88
N HIS A 459 19.14 -6.50 -21.59
CA HIS A 459 18.40 -5.78 -20.54
C HIS A 459 18.83 -4.31 -20.42
N ALA A 460 20.05 -3.96 -20.86
CA ALA A 460 20.51 -2.58 -20.93
C ALA A 460 19.86 -1.85 -22.12
N PHE A 461 19.87 -2.45 -23.32
CA PHE A 461 19.25 -1.87 -24.51
C PHE A 461 17.71 -1.79 -24.43
N ALA A 462 17.06 -2.66 -23.68
CA ALA A 462 15.63 -2.54 -23.37
C ALA A 462 15.27 -1.29 -22.54
N ARG A 463 16.26 -0.55 -21.99
CA ARG A 463 16.02 0.82 -21.49
C ARG A 463 15.84 1.84 -22.62
N VAL A 464 16.53 1.66 -23.75
CA VAL A 464 16.70 2.63 -24.83
C VAL A 464 15.67 2.46 -25.95
N GLN A 465 15.14 1.25 -26.15
CA GLN A 465 14.02 1.02 -27.07
C GLN A 465 12.78 1.83 -26.62
N LYS A 466 12.47 2.88 -27.39
CA LYS A 466 11.16 3.53 -27.38
C LYS A 466 10.08 2.51 -27.79
N PHE A 467 8.86 2.78 -27.34
CA PHE A 467 7.68 1.95 -27.57
C PHE A 467 7.25 2.00 -29.05
#